data_AF-A0A158QXR1-F1
#
_entry.id   AF-A0A158QXR1-F1
#
_cell.length_a   1.000
_cell.length_b   1.000
_cell.length_c   1.000
_cell.angle_alpha   90.00
_cell.angle_beta   90.00
_cell.angle_gamma   90.00
#
_symmetry.space_group_name_H-M   'P 1'
#
loop_
_entity.id
_entity.type
_entity.pdbx_description
1 polymer ?
#
loop_
_entity_poly.entity_id
_entity_poly.type
_entity_poly.pdbx_seq_one_letter_code
_entity_poly.pdbx_strand_id
1 'polypeptide(L)'
;MDPYSRRVLDDYVSTGEVEAIFFTQQPRYEPNMHSTAIQDCILRNRYHSSYLIMSDLDERMVTGNANETLVSLVLSIMAQHRDVGSITFWTRFVTRTAEPPYTYKGEKTLREHLPTLVFDNTTLTKAQNFYKIILNPLRVLDVSIHRVNVFLGNYTNRFIPMSAGYVRHYRNPFLGAFSTSTWPIIEMSGTFRTIKYPEHLMSQLFQNVQRRLDRVYKNDLVINSTQPN
;
A
#
# COMPACT_ATOMS: atom_id res chain seq x y z
N MET A 1 3.24 -17.52 2.84
CA MET A 1 3.58 -16.95 1.52
C MET A 1 4.06 -18.08 0.65
N ASP A 2 3.56 -18.19 -0.58
CA ASP A 2 3.99 -19.25 -1.50
C ASP A 2 5.45 -19.00 -1.99
N PRO A 3 6.16 -20.05 -2.43
CA PRO A 3 7.55 -19.93 -2.87
C PRO A 3 7.75 -18.99 -4.06
N TYR A 4 6.75 -18.83 -4.93
CA TYR A 4 6.85 -17.97 -6.11
C TYR A 4 6.87 -16.51 -5.68
N SER A 5 5.87 -16.07 -4.92
CA SER A 5 5.81 -14.71 -4.35
C SER A 5 7.02 -14.41 -3.45
N ARG A 6 7.51 -15.41 -2.71
CA ARG A 6 8.64 -15.27 -1.79
C ARG A 6 9.94 -14.83 -2.49
N ARG A 7 10.16 -15.26 -3.75
CA ARG A 7 11.34 -14.84 -4.55
C ARG A 7 11.45 -13.33 -4.71
N VAL A 8 10.32 -12.63 -4.86
CA VAL A 8 10.30 -11.17 -4.99
C VAL A 8 10.71 -10.51 -3.68
N LEU A 9 10.17 -10.99 -2.55
CA LEU A 9 10.55 -10.48 -1.23
C LEU A 9 12.04 -10.70 -0.96
N ASP A 10 12.53 -11.92 -1.20
CA ASP A 10 13.93 -12.27 -0.96
C ASP A 10 14.88 -11.44 -1.84
N ASP A 11 14.49 -11.14 -3.08
CA ASP A 11 15.26 -10.25 -3.95
C ASP A 11 15.34 -8.82 -3.38
N TYR A 12 14.23 -8.26 -2.88
CA TYR A 12 14.24 -6.94 -2.20
C TYR A 12 15.08 -6.94 -0.92
N VAL A 13 15.08 -8.04 -0.17
CA VAL A 13 15.93 -8.20 1.02
C VAL A 13 17.40 -8.30 0.62
N SER A 14 17.72 -9.05 -0.44
CA SER A 14 19.09 -9.24 -0.90
C SER A 14 19.76 -7.96 -1.40
N THR A 15 18.99 -7.00 -1.90
CA THR A 15 19.50 -5.68 -2.32
C THR A 15 19.55 -4.65 -1.19
N GLY A 16 19.06 -4.99 0.01
CA GLY A 16 18.99 -4.08 1.15
C GLY A 16 17.91 -3.00 1.01
N GLU A 17 16.99 -3.13 0.05
CA GLU A 17 15.87 -2.18 -0.12
C GLU A 17 14.74 -2.42 0.89
N VAL A 18 14.64 -3.65 1.42
CA VAL A 18 13.62 -4.05 2.40
C VAL A 18 14.26 -4.87 3.52
N GLU A 19 13.86 -4.59 4.76
CA GLU A 19 14.04 -5.50 5.89
C GLU A 19 12.76 -6.32 6.08
N ALA A 20 12.88 -7.65 6.14
CA ALA A 20 11.75 -8.54 6.42
C ALA A 20 11.87 -9.09 7.85
N ILE A 21 10.90 -8.75 8.70
CA ILE A 21 10.81 -9.24 10.09
C ILE A 21 9.82 -10.40 10.15
N PHE A 22 10.29 -11.56 10.59
CA PHE A 22 9.48 -12.77 10.74
C PHE A 22 9.17 -13.02 12.21
N PHE A 23 7.90 -12.92 12.58
CA PHE A 23 7.44 -13.29 13.92
C PHE A 23 7.25 -14.80 13.99
N THR A 24 7.66 -15.40 15.11
CA THR A 24 7.40 -16.82 15.38
C THR A 24 5.90 -17.04 15.48
N GLN A 25 5.35 -17.87 14.60
CA GLN A 25 3.93 -18.19 14.63
C GLN A 25 3.62 -19.07 15.84
N GLN A 26 2.97 -18.47 16.83
CA GLN A 26 2.29 -19.20 17.89
C GLN A 26 0.79 -19.03 17.70
N PRO A 27 0.01 -20.09 17.41
CA PRO A 27 -1.41 -19.99 17.09
C PRO A 27 -2.25 -19.22 18.11
N ARG A 28 -1.84 -19.27 19.39
CA ARG A 28 -2.50 -18.54 20.49
C ARG A 28 -2.38 -17.01 20.36
N TYR A 29 -1.32 -16.50 19.74
CA TYR A 29 -1.03 -15.07 19.66
C TYR A 29 -1.16 -14.48 18.24
N GLU A 30 -1.34 -15.32 17.22
CA GLU A 30 -1.61 -14.95 15.82
C GLU A 30 -2.56 -13.75 15.68
N PRO A 31 -3.74 -13.70 16.36
CA PRO A 31 -4.66 -12.57 16.21
C PRO A 31 -4.07 -11.22 16.60
N ASN A 32 -3.08 -11.18 17.49
CA ASN A 32 -2.47 -9.94 18.01
C ASN A 32 -1.09 -9.65 17.42
N MET A 33 -0.58 -10.50 16.53
CA MET A 33 0.75 -10.33 15.94
C MET A 33 0.85 -9.07 15.08
N HIS A 34 -0.25 -8.67 14.41
CA HIS A 34 -0.28 -7.43 13.63
C HIS A 34 -0.03 -6.19 14.52
N SER A 35 -0.64 -6.14 15.72
CA SER A 35 -0.41 -5.05 16.67
C SER A 35 1.04 -5.04 17.14
N THR A 36 1.60 -6.21 17.45
CA THR A 36 3.00 -6.34 17.85
C THR A 36 3.94 -5.82 16.76
N ALA A 37 3.71 -6.21 15.49
CA ALA A 37 4.49 -5.75 14.35
C ALA A 37 4.42 -4.23 14.14
N ILE A 38 3.24 -3.64 14.31
CA ILE A 38 3.05 -2.18 14.21
C ILE A 38 3.85 -1.46 15.30
N GLN A 39 3.78 -1.92 16.54
CA GLN A 39 4.50 -1.30 17.65
C GLN A 39 6.01 -1.46 17.52
N ASP A 40 6.48 -2.65 17.15
CA ASP A 40 7.90 -2.91 16.89
C ASP A 40 8.43 -1.99 15.78
N CYS A 41 7.68 -1.81 14.68
CA CYS A 41 8.03 -0.88 13.61
C CYS A 41 8.21 0.56 14.11
N ILE A 42 7.28 1.07 14.93
CA ILE A 42 7.35 2.43 15.49
C ILE A 42 8.55 2.58 16.42
N LEU A 43 8.76 1.61 17.31
CA LEU A 43 9.85 1.65 18.29
C LEU A 43 11.22 1.59 17.61
N ARG A 44 11.43 0.69 16.64
CA ARG A 44 12.69 0.58 15.89
C ARG A 44 13.03 1.84 15.10
N ASN A 45 12.00 2.50 14.58
CA ASN A 45 12.19 3.68 13.77
C ASN A 45 12.22 4.98 14.58
N ARG A 46 11.99 4.90 15.89
CA ARG A 46 12.16 6.04 16.79
C ARG A 46 13.62 6.49 16.71
N TYR A 47 13.84 7.77 16.41
CA TYR A 47 15.17 8.36 16.18
C TYR A 47 15.92 7.90 14.93
N HIS A 48 15.38 6.98 14.13
CA HIS A 48 15.94 6.59 12.83
C HIS A 48 15.25 7.31 11.67
N SER A 49 13.92 7.41 11.73
CA SER A 49 13.11 7.95 10.64
C SER A 49 12.34 9.18 11.12
N SER A 50 12.31 10.24 10.30
CA SER A 50 11.51 11.44 10.60
C SER A 50 10.00 11.17 10.52
N TYR A 51 9.61 10.26 9.63
CA TYR A 51 8.23 9.88 9.39
C TYR A 51 8.11 8.39 9.05
N LEU A 52 6.97 7.80 9.35
CA LEU A 52 6.59 6.43 9.02
C LEU A 52 5.29 6.40 8.25
N ILE A 53 5.24 5.54 7.23
CA ILE A 53 4.03 5.26 6.46
C ILE A 53 3.51 3.90 6.90
N MET A 54 2.28 3.86 7.40
CA MET A 54 1.58 2.61 7.69
C MET A 54 0.67 2.29 6.51
N SER A 55 1.03 1.33 5.66
CA SER A 55 0.29 0.96 4.46
C SER A 55 0.38 -0.54 4.18
N ASP A 56 -0.66 -1.08 3.52
CA ASP A 56 -0.63 -2.44 2.99
C ASP A 56 0.07 -2.47 1.62
N LEU A 57 0.59 -3.62 1.21
CA LEU A 57 1.34 -3.76 -0.06
C LEU A 57 0.46 -3.57 -1.31
N ASP A 58 -0.86 -3.70 -1.18
CA ASP A 58 -1.84 -3.49 -2.25
C ASP A 58 -2.46 -2.09 -2.24
N GLU A 59 -1.82 -1.16 -1.55
CA GLU A 59 -2.23 0.24 -1.44
C GLU A 59 -1.21 1.19 -2.07
N ARG A 60 -1.70 2.31 -2.60
CA ARG A 60 -0.86 3.38 -3.14
C ARG A 60 -1.38 4.74 -2.69
N MET A 61 -0.53 5.52 -2.02
CA MET A 61 -0.84 6.93 -1.73
C MET A 61 -0.57 7.79 -2.97
N VAL A 62 -1.54 8.64 -3.31
CA VAL A 62 -1.50 9.52 -4.48
C VAL A 62 -1.82 10.95 -4.03
N THR A 63 -1.07 11.92 -4.53
CA THR A 63 -1.33 13.35 -4.34
C THR A 63 -2.43 13.82 -5.29
N GLY A 64 -3.22 14.79 -4.86
CA GLY A 64 -4.25 15.39 -5.71
C GLY A 64 -3.70 16.36 -6.75
N ASN A 65 -2.47 16.83 -6.55
CA ASN A 65 -1.74 17.69 -7.48
C ASN A 65 -0.58 16.89 -8.13
N ALA A 66 -0.58 16.79 -9.46
CA ALA A 66 0.44 16.07 -10.22
C ALA A 66 1.86 16.66 -10.10
N ASN A 67 1.98 17.94 -9.73
CA ASN A 67 3.26 18.60 -9.53
C ASN A 67 3.75 18.50 -8.08
N GLU A 68 2.98 17.87 -7.19
CA GLU A 68 3.32 17.72 -5.78
C GLU A 68 3.72 16.28 -5.46
N THR A 69 4.84 16.11 -4.77
CA THR A 69 5.28 14.81 -4.26
C THR A 69 4.59 14.50 -2.93
N LEU A 70 4.44 13.22 -2.58
CA LEU A 70 3.94 12.83 -1.27
C LEU A 70 4.82 13.40 -0.14
N VAL A 71 6.13 13.45 -0.34
CA VAL A 71 7.09 14.01 0.62
C VAL A 71 6.82 15.50 0.84
N SER A 72 6.69 16.29 -0.23
CA SER A 72 6.42 17.73 -0.12
C SER A 72 5.08 18.02 0.54
N LEU A 73 4.04 17.22 0.24
CA LEU A 73 2.72 17.33 0.90
C LEU A 73 2.80 17.07 2.40
N VAL A 74 3.50 16.00 2.81
CA VAL A 74 3.64 15.64 4.23
C VAL A 74 4.46 16.70 4.97
N LEU A 75 5.59 17.12 4.40
CA LEU A 75 6.46 18.11 5.02
C LEU A 75 5.77 19.46 5.15
N SER A 76 5.01 19.90 4.14
CA SER A 76 4.29 21.18 4.18
C SER A 76 3.25 21.20 5.30
N ILE A 77 2.44 20.15 5.42
CA ILE A 77 1.43 20.03 6.47
C ILE A 77 2.07 19.99 7.86
N MET A 78 3.11 19.17 8.04
CA MET A 78 3.79 19.00 9.34
C MET A 78 4.58 20.25 9.76
N ALA A 79 5.03 21.07 8.80
CA ALA A 79 5.68 22.35 9.07
C ALA A 79 4.67 23.45 9.45
N GLN A 80 3.53 23.49 8.77
CA GLN A 80 2.45 24.45 9.03
C GLN A 80 1.73 24.19 10.35
N HIS A 81 1.62 22.92 10.76
CA HIS A 81 0.89 22.51 11.97
C HIS A 81 1.82 21.75 12.92
N ARG A 82 2.49 22.50 13.81
CA ARG A 82 3.49 21.95 14.75
C ARG A 82 2.91 20.98 15.77
N ASP A 83 1.61 21.08 16.04
CA ASP A 83 0.81 20.22 16.91
C ASP A 83 0.34 18.92 16.23
N VAL A 84 0.60 18.73 14.93
CA VAL A 84 0.20 17.50 14.23
C VAL A 84 1.26 16.41 14.41
N GLY A 85 0.85 15.26 14.97
CA GLY A 85 1.70 14.07 15.11
C GLY A 85 1.51 13.06 13.98
N SER A 86 0.37 13.09 13.28
CA SER A 86 0.06 12.21 12.17
C SER A 86 -0.90 12.83 11.15
N ILE A 87 -0.77 12.40 9.91
CA ILE A 87 -1.64 12.75 8.78
C ILE A 87 -2.38 11.49 8.34
N THR A 88 -3.69 11.61 8.16
CA THR A 88 -4.54 10.52 7.68
C THR A 88 -5.06 10.79 6.27
N PHE A 89 -4.87 9.80 5.39
CA PHE A 89 -5.33 9.78 4.00
C PHE A 89 -6.60 8.93 3.89
N TRP A 90 -7.63 9.47 3.26
CA TRP A 90 -8.85 8.73 2.94
C TRP A 90 -8.58 7.67 1.88
N THR A 91 -9.25 6.52 1.99
CA THR A 91 -9.15 5.45 1.01
C THR A 91 -10.24 5.55 -0.05
N ARG A 92 -9.84 5.30 -1.29
CA ARG A 92 -10.70 4.93 -2.41
C ARG A 92 -10.40 3.49 -2.78
N PHE A 93 -11.45 2.68 -2.92
CA PHE A 93 -11.29 1.33 -3.41
C PHE A 93 -11.24 1.33 -4.93
N VAL A 94 -10.32 0.56 -5.48
CA VAL A 94 -10.23 0.24 -6.89
C VAL A 94 -10.64 -1.22 -7.04
N THR A 95 -11.69 -1.48 -7.81
CA THR A 95 -12.23 -2.83 -7.96
C THR A 95 -11.30 -3.68 -8.82
N ARG A 96 -10.59 -4.61 -8.19
CA ARG A 96 -9.76 -5.62 -8.85
C ARG A 96 -10.64 -6.82 -9.20
N THR A 97 -11.09 -6.92 -10.44
CA THR A 97 -12.04 -7.96 -10.87
C THR A 97 -11.37 -9.19 -11.47
N ALA A 98 -10.04 -9.19 -11.61
CA ALA A 98 -9.28 -10.34 -12.09
C ALA A 98 -8.18 -10.73 -11.08
N GLU A 99 -7.89 -12.03 -11.02
CA GLU A 99 -6.82 -12.56 -10.16
C GLU A 99 -5.43 -12.19 -10.66
N PRO A 100 -4.44 -12.08 -9.75
CA PRO A 100 -3.04 -11.96 -10.14
C PRO A 100 -2.61 -13.15 -11.01
N PRO A 101 -1.66 -12.94 -11.93
CA PRO A 101 -1.18 -14.02 -12.78
C PRO A 101 -0.39 -15.04 -11.96
N TYR A 102 -0.57 -16.33 -12.25
CA TYR A 102 0.21 -17.40 -11.61
C TYR A 102 1.70 -17.36 -11.98
N THR A 103 2.02 -16.84 -13.16
CA THR A 103 3.40 -16.78 -13.67
C THR A 103 3.66 -15.47 -14.41
N TYR A 104 4.89 -15.00 -14.28
CA TYR A 104 5.43 -13.86 -15.01
C TYR A 104 6.01 -14.29 -16.35
N LYS A 105 5.52 -13.70 -17.44
CA LYS A 105 5.94 -13.96 -18.83
C LYS A 105 6.41 -12.67 -19.51
N GLY A 106 7.12 -11.83 -18.76
CA GLY A 106 7.66 -10.57 -19.24
C GLY A 106 6.62 -9.46 -19.36
N GLU A 107 6.83 -8.55 -20.30
CA GLU A 107 6.02 -7.34 -20.49
C GLU A 107 4.53 -7.62 -20.66
N LYS A 108 4.18 -8.68 -21.41
CA LYS A 108 2.79 -9.08 -21.68
C LYS A 108 2.01 -9.24 -20.37
N THR A 109 2.59 -9.95 -19.40
CA THR A 109 1.97 -10.15 -18.08
C THR A 109 1.68 -8.83 -17.38
N LEU A 110 2.57 -7.84 -17.46
CA LEU A 110 2.33 -6.54 -16.83
C LEU A 110 1.22 -5.76 -17.52
N ARG A 111 1.19 -5.77 -18.85
CA ARG A 111 0.13 -5.08 -19.62
C ARG A 111 -1.26 -5.64 -19.32
N GLU A 112 -1.34 -6.93 -19.04
CA GLU A 112 -2.59 -7.64 -18.78
C GLU A 112 -2.99 -7.66 -17.30
N HIS A 113 -2.03 -7.54 -16.36
CA HIS A 113 -2.30 -7.76 -14.94
C HIS A 113 -1.77 -6.71 -13.94
N LEU A 114 -0.96 -5.73 -14.35
CA LEU A 114 -0.44 -4.73 -13.42
C LEU A 114 -1.61 -3.90 -12.85
N PRO A 115 -1.92 -3.96 -11.53
CA PRO A 115 -3.19 -3.43 -11.04
C PRO A 115 -3.41 -1.93 -11.30
N THR A 116 -2.34 -1.14 -11.22
CA THR A 116 -2.38 0.31 -11.47
C THR A 116 -2.64 0.67 -12.92
N LEU A 117 -2.39 -0.26 -13.85
CA LEU A 117 -2.62 -0.08 -15.28
C LEU A 117 -4.01 -0.58 -15.69
N VAL A 118 -4.43 -1.71 -15.14
CA VAL A 118 -5.60 -2.46 -15.63
C VAL A 118 -6.89 -2.11 -14.89
N PHE A 119 -6.81 -1.73 -13.61
CA PHE A 119 -7.99 -1.41 -12.81
C PHE A 119 -8.07 0.09 -12.52
N ASP A 120 -9.15 0.70 -12.99
CA ASP A 120 -9.43 2.13 -12.81
C ASP A 120 -10.83 2.43 -12.25
N ASN A 121 -11.71 1.43 -12.18
CA ASN A 121 -13.03 1.58 -11.58
C ASN A 121 -12.91 1.81 -10.06
N THR A 122 -13.13 3.05 -9.64
CA THR A 122 -12.73 3.57 -8.33
C THR A 122 -13.92 4.19 -7.60
N THR A 123 -14.06 3.94 -6.30
CA THR A 123 -15.10 4.57 -5.47
C THR A 123 -14.88 6.08 -5.37
N LEU A 124 -15.96 6.86 -5.47
CA LEU A 124 -15.91 8.30 -5.21
C LEU A 124 -16.13 8.64 -3.73
N THR A 125 -16.91 7.81 -3.05
CA THR A 125 -17.21 7.95 -1.64
C THR A 125 -16.00 7.57 -0.79
N LYS A 126 -15.83 8.30 0.33
CA LYS A 126 -14.88 7.93 1.37
C LYS A 126 -15.32 6.60 1.97
N ALA A 127 -14.41 5.64 2.02
CA ALA A 127 -14.65 4.42 2.77
C ALA A 127 -14.55 4.74 4.27
N GLN A 128 -15.69 4.72 4.99
CA GLN A 128 -15.67 4.93 6.43
C GLN A 128 -14.82 3.85 7.11
N ASN A 129 -13.93 4.26 8.01
CA ASN A 129 -12.98 3.40 8.73
C ASN A 129 -11.82 2.83 7.91
N PHE A 130 -11.71 3.15 6.62
CA PHE A 130 -10.58 2.74 5.78
C PHE A 130 -9.72 3.95 5.44
N TYR A 131 -8.61 4.05 6.14
CA TYR A 131 -7.63 5.11 5.95
C TYR A 131 -6.26 4.59 6.36
N LYS A 132 -5.24 5.31 5.88
CA LYS A 132 -3.84 5.04 6.20
C LYS A 132 -3.17 6.31 6.65
N ILE A 133 -2.10 6.11 7.41
CA ILE A 133 -1.49 7.18 8.17
C ILE A 133 -0.02 7.33 7.83
N ILE A 134 0.42 8.58 7.79
CA ILE A 134 1.82 8.96 7.85
C ILE A 134 2.01 9.66 9.20
N LEU A 135 2.96 9.19 10.00
CA LEU A 135 3.14 9.66 11.38
C LEU A 135 4.58 10.02 11.68
N ASN A 136 4.79 10.86 12.69
CA ASN A 136 6.10 11.09 13.27
C ASN A 136 6.31 10.13 14.46
N PRO A 137 7.30 9.23 14.41
CA PRO A 137 7.49 8.22 15.45
C PRO A 137 7.92 8.79 16.81
N LEU A 138 8.40 10.03 16.87
CA LEU A 138 8.71 10.73 18.13
C LEU A 138 7.46 11.29 18.82
N ARG A 139 6.36 11.48 18.08
CA ARG A 139 5.12 12.09 18.58
C ARG A 139 4.03 11.07 18.88
N VAL A 140 4.22 9.82 18.49
CA VAL A 140 3.23 8.75 18.60
C VAL A 140 3.74 7.66 19.53
N LEU A 141 2.86 7.20 20.43
CA LEU A 141 3.12 6.08 21.33
C LEU A 141 2.50 4.79 20.81
N ASP A 142 1.22 4.83 20.42
CA ASP A 142 0.45 3.64 20.08
C ASP A 142 -0.40 3.84 18.81
N VAL A 143 -0.37 2.84 17.93
CA VAL A 143 -1.04 2.83 16.64
C VAL A 143 -1.75 1.50 16.42
N SER A 144 -2.95 1.58 15.88
CA SER A 144 -3.67 0.46 15.29
C SER A 144 -3.54 0.49 13.77
N ILE A 145 -4.03 -0.56 13.09
CA ILE A 145 -3.93 -0.72 11.62
C ILE A 145 -4.35 0.55 10.85
N HIS A 146 -5.34 1.29 11.35
CA HIS A 146 -5.87 2.46 10.67
C HIS A 146 -5.62 3.79 11.39
N ARG A 147 -5.52 3.83 12.73
CA ARG A 147 -5.43 5.11 13.47
C ARG A 147 -4.33 5.12 14.52
N VAL A 148 -3.83 6.32 14.81
CA VAL A 148 -3.13 6.61 16.06
C VAL A 148 -4.12 6.50 17.22
N ASN A 149 -3.77 5.73 18.24
CA ASN A 149 -4.56 5.61 19.47
C ASN A 149 -4.04 6.57 20.54
N VAL A 150 -2.72 6.74 20.66
CA VAL A 150 -2.08 7.56 21.69
C VAL A 150 -0.91 8.36 21.13
N PHE A 151 -0.90 9.66 21.42
CA PHE A 151 0.22 10.57 21.16
C PHE A 151 1.09 10.76 22.40
N LEU A 152 2.37 11.10 22.18
CA LEU A 152 3.31 11.51 23.21
C LEU A 152 3.22 13.02 23.42
N GLY A 153 2.34 13.44 24.33
CA GLY A 153 2.06 14.86 24.60
C GLY A 153 0.85 15.38 23.81
N ASN A 154 0.75 16.71 23.70
CA ASN A 154 -0.41 17.39 23.11
C ASN A 154 -0.34 17.44 21.58
N TYR A 155 -0.22 16.28 20.93
CA TYR A 155 -0.28 16.17 19.47
C TYR A 155 -1.63 15.64 18.99
N THR A 156 -1.96 15.98 17.74
CA THR A 156 -3.22 15.62 17.10
C THR A 156 -3.03 14.88 15.78
N ASN A 157 -4.08 14.21 15.32
CA ASN A 157 -4.16 13.65 13.98
C ASN A 157 -4.87 14.64 13.04
N ARG A 158 -4.38 14.78 11.81
CA ARG A 158 -5.01 15.59 10.78
C ARG A 158 -5.47 14.74 9.60
N PHE A 159 -6.77 14.72 9.34
CA PHE A 159 -7.31 14.18 8.09
C PHE A 159 -7.09 15.20 6.97
N ILE A 160 -6.50 14.77 5.85
CA ILE A 160 -6.39 15.64 4.67
C ILE A 160 -7.62 15.49 3.78
N PRO A 161 -8.01 16.53 3.03
CA PRO A 161 -9.06 16.39 2.04
C PRO A 161 -8.59 15.47 0.90
N MET A 162 -9.52 14.71 0.30
CA MET A 162 -9.22 13.85 -0.87
C MET A 162 -8.64 14.62 -2.06
N SER A 163 -8.88 15.93 -2.14
CA SER A 163 -8.29 16.82 -3.15
C SER A 163 -6.81 17.10 -2.91
N ALA A 164 -6.29 16.91 -1.70
CA ALA A 164 -4.86 17.02 -1.39
C ALA A 164 -4.15 15.67 -1.59
N GLY A 165 -4.79 14.57 -1.17
CA GLY A 165 -4.27 13.22 -1.40
C GLY A 165 -5.19 12.13 -0.87
N TYR A 166 -5.00 10.92 -1.36
CA TYR A 166 -5.80 9.75 -1.01
C TYR A 166 -5.03 8.44 -1.21
N VAL A 167 -5.51 7.37 -0.60
CA VAL A 167 -5.04 5.99 -0.82
C VAL A 167 -5.88 5.35 -1.92
N ARG A 168 -5.25 4.68 -2.88
CA ARG A 168 -5.88 3.74 -3.79
C ARG A 168 -5.68 2.34 -3.23
N HIS A 169 -6.78 1.65 -2.90
CA HIS A 169 -6.75 0.30 -2.37
C HIS A 169 -7.32 -0.69 -3.38
N TYR A 170 -6.46 -1.57 -3.90
CA TYR A 170 -6.85 -2.54 -4.92
C TYR A 170 -7.44 -3.79 -4.27
N ARG A 171 -8.77 -3.93 -4.31
CA ARG A 171 -9.48 -5.04 -3.65
C ARG A 171 -10.38 -5.80 -4.62
N ASN A 172 -10.37 -7.13 -4.50
CA ASN A 172 -11.36 -7.95 -5.19
C ASN A 172 -12.66 -7.97 -4.37
N PRO A 173 -13.77 -7.45 -4.91
CA PRO A 173 -15.03 -7.35 -4.19
C PRO A 173 -15.66 -8.71 -3.86
N PHE A 174 -15.20 -9.80 -4.49
CA PHE A 174 -15.80 -11.13 -4.39
C PHE A 174 -14.99 -12.11 -3.53
N LEU A 175 -13.89 -11.68 -2.91
CA LEU A 175 -12.99 -12.57 -2.16
C LEU A 175 -13.00 -12.35 -0.65
N GLY A 176 -13.03 -13.46 0.08
CA GLY A 176 -12.81 -13.53 1.53
C GLY A 176 -13.84 -12.77 2.36
N ALA A 177 -13.48 -12.42 3.59
CA ALA A 177 -14.35 -11.66 4.49
C ALA A 177 -14.71 -10.26 3.94
N PHE A 178 -13.92 -9.71 3.02
CA PHE A 178 -14.19 -8.40 2.43
C PHE A 178 -15.51 -8.39 1.65
N SER A 179 -15.79 -9.47 0.89
CA SER A 179 -16.99 -9.56 0.04
C SER A 179 -18.30 -9.60 0.82
N THR A 180 -18.28 -10.16 2.03
CA THR A 180 -19.48 -10.32 2.86
C THR A 180 -19.65 -9.22 3.90
N SER A 181 -18.57 -8.57 4.34
CA SER A 181 -18.63 -7.55 5.40
C SER A 181 -18.57 -6.12 4.87
N THR A 182 -17.60 -5.82 4.02
CA THR A 182 -17.19 -4.45 3.69
C THR A 182 -17.72 -4.04 2.33
N TRP A 183 -17.65 -4.95 1.35
CA TRP A 183 -18.10 -4.67 -0.01
C TRP A 183 -19.58 -4.23 -0.10
N PRO A 184 -20.54 -4.85 0.61
CA PRO A 184 -21.95 -4.41 0.53
C PRO A 184 -22.15 -2.96 1.00
N ILE A 185 -21.36 -2.52 1.99
CA ILE A 185 -21.39 -1.13 2.50
C ILE A 185 -20.85 -0.16 1.44
N ILE A 186 -19.77 -0.53 0.76
CA ILE A 186 -19.17 0.27 -0.31
C ILE A 186 -20.14 0.36 -1.50
N GLU A 187 -20.68 -0.77 -1.93
CA GLU A 187 -21.62 -0.87 -3.03
C GLU A 187 -22.89 -0.05 -2.78
N MET A 188 -23.45 -0.12 -1.56
CA MET A 188 -24.60 0.70 -1.15
C MET A 188 -24.31 2.21 -1.18
N SER A 189 -23.06 2.63 -0.95
CA SER A 189 -22.64 4.03 -1.06
C SER A 189 -22.51 4.53 -2.51
N GLY A 190 -22.53 3.60 -3.48
CA GLY A 190 -23.23 3.77 -4.75
C GLY A 190 -22.58 4.60 -5.86
N THR A 191 -21.36 5.12 -5.71
CA THR A 191 -20.73 5.91 -6.78
C THR A 191 -19.32 5.48 -7.11
N PHE A 192 -19.14 5.02 -8.35
CA PHE A 192 -17.86 4.65 -8.93
C PHE A 192 -17.58 5.50 -10.16
N ARG A 193 -16.30 5.74 -10.44
CA ARG A 193 -15.82 6.34 -11.69
C ARG A 193 -14.54 5.69 -12.14
N THR A 194 -14.35 5.69 -13.45
CA THR A 194 -13.07 5.42 -14.09
C THR A 194 -12.07 6.52 -13.72
N ILE A 195 -11.14 6.20 -12.81
CA ILE A 195 -10.04 7.07 -12.40
C ILE A 195 -8.74 6.29 -12.59
N LYS A 196 -8.04 6.59 -13.68
CA LYS A 196 -6.74 5.99 -13.99
C LYS A 196 -5.68 6.35 -12.96
N TYR A 197 -4.66 5.52 -12.84
CA TYR A 197 -3.46 5.89 -12.08
C TYR A 197 -2.78 7.11 -12.73
N PRO A 198 -2.12 8.00 -11.96
CA PRO A 198 -1.52 9.21 -12.52
C PRO A 198 -0.54 8.91 -13.66
N GLU A 199 -0.80 9.48 -14.83
CA GLU A 199 -0.06 9.19 -16.07
C GLU A 199 1.44 9.48 -15.93
N HIS A 200 1.78 10.60 -15.28
CA HIS A 200 3.16 11.00 -15.02
C HIS A 200 3.95 10.01 -14.14
N LEU A 201 3.27 9.14 -13.37
CA LEU A 201 3.90 8.09 -12.56
C LEU A 201 3.89 6.72 -13.24
N MET A 202 2.94 6.48 -14.14
CA MET A 202 2.67 5.14 -14.66
C MET A 202 3.84 4.56 -15.45
N SER A 203 4.48 5.35 -16.33
CA SER A 203 5.63 4.87 -17.12
C SER A 203 6.80 4.44 -16.23
N GLN A 204 7.14 5.26 -15.23
CA GLN A 204 8.22 4.94 -14.30
C GLN A 204 7.89 3.71 -13.44
N LEU A 205 6.66 3.63 -12.94
CA LEU A 205 6.19 2.49 -12.16
C LEU A 205 6.25 1.19 -12.98
N PHE A 206 5.75 1.21 -14.21
CA PHE A 206 5.76 0.04 -15.09
C PHE A 206 7.19 -0.47 -15.32
N GLN A 207 8.11 0.43 -15.69
CA GLN A 207 9.51 0.09 -15.92
C GLN A 207 10.21 -0.43 -14.65
N ASN A 208 9.89 0.11 -13.48
CA ASN A 208 10.45 -0.35 -12.21
C ASN A 208 9.99 -1.78 -11.88
N VAL A 209 8.69 -2.05 -12.04
CA VAL A 209 8.12 -3.38 -11.83
C VAL A 209 8.72 -4.37 -12.83
N GLN A 210 8.76 -4.01 -14.12
CA GLN A 210 9.33 -4.85 -15.16
C GLN A 210 10.78 -5.22 -14.86
N ARG A 211 11.65 -4.24 -14.63
CA ARG A 211 13.06 -4.50 -14.32
C ARG A 211 13.24 -5.41 -13.11
N ARG A 212 12.40 -5.25 -12.07
CA ARG A 212 12.43 -6.11 -10.89
C ARG A 212 12.04 -7.55 -11.24
N LEU A 213 10.89 -7.74 -11.91
CA LEU A 213 10.37 -9.07 -12.21
C LEU A 213 11.23 -9.79 -13.25
N ASP A 214 11.75 -9.10 -14.27
CA ASP A 214 12.70 -9.65 -15.23
C ASP A 214 13.97 -10.15 -14.54
N ARG A 215 14.46 -9.43 -13.54
CA ARG A 215 15.61 -9.86 -12.74
C ARG A 215 15.28 -11.10 -11.91
N VAL A 216 14.17 -11.08 -11.16
CA VAL A 216 13.77 -12.16 -10.25
C VAL A 216 13.45 -13.46 -10.99
N TYR A 217 12.77 -13.36 -12.13
CA TYR A 217 12.25 -14.49 -12.90
C TYR A 217 13.02 -14.76 -14.20
N LYS A 218 14.22 -14.20 -14.36
CA LYS A 218 15.05 -14.33 -15.57
C LYS A 218 15.16 -15.76 -16.07
N ASN A 219 15.44 -16.72 -15.18
CA ASN A 219 15.64 -18.12 -15.54
C ASN A 219 14.34 -18.76 -16.07
N ASP A 220 13.20 -18.41 -15.47
CA ASP A 220 11.87 -18.87 -15.87
C ASP A 220 11.51 -18.35 -17.28
N LEU A 221 11.93 -17.12 -17.62
CA LEU A 221 11.74 -16.54 -18.95
C LEU A 221 12.58 -17.26 -20.01
N VAL A 222 13.83 -17.61 -19.69
CA VAL A 222 14.73 -18.32 -20.62
C VAL A 222 14.20 -19.72 -20.92
N ILE A 223 13.79 -20.49 -19.91
CA ILE A 223 13.27 -21.85 -20.09
C ILE A 223 12.04 -21.86 -21.01
N ASN A 224 11.12 -20.91 -20.83
CA ASN A 224 9.92 -20.78 -21.66
C ASN A 224 10.23 -20.41 -23.12
N SER A 225 11.36 -19.74 -23.40
CA SER A 225 11.77 -19.41 -24.77
C SER A 225 12.44 -20.58 -25.52
N THR A 226 12.87 -21.61 -24.79
CA THR A 226 13.57 -22.79 -25.34
C THR A 226 12.68 -24.01 -25.54
N GLN A 227 11.41 -23.97 -25.15
CA GLN A 227 10.48 -25.05 -25.48
C GLN A 227 9.99 -24.89 -26.94
N PRO A 228 10.20 -25.87 -27.83
CA PRO A 228 9.65 -25.83 -29.18
C PRO A 228 8.12 -25.91 -29.11
N ASN A 229 7.45 -25.09 -29.95
CA ASN A 229 6.01 -25.14 -30.18
C ASN A 229 5.57 -26.51 -30.73
#